data_AF-A0A535SVH9-F1
#
_entry.id   AF-A0A535SVH9-F1
#
_cell.length_a   1.000
_cell.length_b   1.000
_cell.length_c   1.000
_cell.angle_alpha   90.00
_cell.angle_beta   90.00
_cell.angle_gamma   90.00
#
_symmetry.space_group_name_H-M   'P 1'
#
loop_
_entity.id
_entity.type
_entity.pdbx_description
1 polymer ?
#
loop_
_entity_poly.entity_id
_entity_poly.type
_entity_poly.pdbx_seq_one_letter_code
_entity_poly.pdbx_strand_id
1 'polypeptide(L)'
;MDSSTSLQNAHKRSSAGETGHVQERKSRIWRGVAIALWVIGLVTLITASVLTRNHPGPWPIEVTFSQAVQHVHYWPWVVAVLDFVGTFNNPTPTGVVLGIICAVILLMGWYLQAAFLALTVGVGNGLDAIIGNYVLRPRPSPTLVHVDVPLLYNSFPSGHVCHMMVFYGL
;
A
#
# COMPACT_ATOMS: atom_id res chain seq x y z
N MET A 1 2.54 22.03 -57.81
CA MET A 1 2.41 22.14 -56.34
C MET A 1 1.27 21.24 -55.95
N ASP A 2 1.62 20.10 -55.35
CA ASP A 2 0.85 18.86 -55.46
C ASP A 2 -0.32 18.77 -54.47
N SER A 3 -1.53 18.68 -55.01
CA SER A 3 -2.78 18.46 -54.29
C SER A 3 -2.82 17.13 -53.54
N SER A 4 -1.99 16.15 -53.91
CA SER A 4 -1.85 14.87 -53.19
C SER A 4 -1.15 15.05 -51.83
N THR A 5 -0.14 15.91 -51.79
CA THR A 5 0.67 16.19 -50.59
C THR A 5 -0.11 17.00 -49.55
N SER A 6 -1.02 17.88 -49.99
CA SER A 6 -1.92 18.62 -49.09
C SER A 6 -2.96 17.72 -48.43
N LEU A 7 -3.53 16.77 -49.17
CA LEU A 7 -4.51 15.81 -48.64
C LEU A 7 -3.89 14.82 -47.63
N GLN A 8 -2.68 14.31 -47.91
CA GLN A 8 -1.97 13.46 -46.94
C GLN A 8 -1.65 14.19 -45.64
N ASN A 9 -1.23 15.45 -45.72
CA ASN A 9 -0.94 16.25 -44.54
C ASN A 9 -2.19 16.58 -43.72
N ALA A 10 -3.34 16.80 -44.37
CA ALA A 10 -4.62 17.01 -43.70
C ALA A 10 -5.08 15.75 -42.95
N HIS A 11 -4.97 14.57 -43.59
CA HIS A 11 -5.32 13.30 -42.96
C HIS A 11 -4.42 12.97 -41.75
N LYS A 12 -3.11 13.21 -41.86
CA LYS A 12 -2.16 13.02 -40.75
C LYS A 12 -2.42 13.94 -39.56
N ARG A 13 -2.82 15.20 -39.82
CA ARG A 13 -3.22 16.15 -38.76
C ARG A 13 -4.54 15.75 -38.09
N SER A 14 -5.52 15.28 -38.86
CA SER A 14 -6.79 14.77 -38.32
C SER A 14 -6.58 13.56 -37.41
N SER A 15 -5.79 12.59 -37.87
CA SER A 15 -5.43 11.38 -37.10
C SER A 15 -4.63 11.71 -35.83
N ALA A 16 -3.70 12.65 -35.90
CA ALA A 16 -2.95 13.10 -34.72
C ALA A 16 -3.84 13.87 -33.72
N GLY A 17 -4.81 14.65 -34.20
CA GLY A 17 -5.80 15.32 -33.35
C GLY A 17 -6.73 14.33 -32.64
N GLU A 18 -7.28 13.36 -33.37
CA GLU A 18 -8.15 12.33 -32.80
C GLU A 18 -7.42 11.46 -31.76
N THR A 19 -6.18 11.05 -32.05
CA THR A 19 -5.38 10.26 -31.09
C THR A 19 -5.02 11.08 -29.85
N GLY A 20 -4.68 12.36 -29.99
CA GLY A 20 -4.44 13.29 -28.88
C GLY A 20 -5.67 13.46 -27.99
N HIS A 21 -6.85 13.70 -28.58
CA HIS A 21 -8.10 13.87 -27.83
C HIS A 21 -8.53 12.59 -27.09
N VAL A 22 -8.35 11.41 -27.71
CA VAL A 22 -8.62 10.12 -27.07
C VAL A 22 -7.65 9.88 -25.90
N GLN A 23 -6.37 10.19 -26.06
CA GLN A 23 -5.35 10.01 -25.02
C GLN A 23 -5.56 10.97 -23.84
N GLU A 24 -5.92 12.24 -24.09
CA GLU A 24 -6.29 13.20 -23.05
C GLU A 24 -7.53 12.76 -22.28
N ARG A 25 -8.58 12.33 -22.98
CA ARG A 25 -9.82 11.86 -22.34
C ARG A 25 -9.57 10.63 -21.48
N LYS A 26 -8.80 9.67 -21.97
CA LYS A 26 -8.37 8.48 -21.20
C LYS A 26 -7.59 8.91 -19.94
N SER A 27 -6.60 9.80 -20.08
CA SER A 27 -5.82 10.31 -18.94
C SER A 27 -6.69 11.00 -17.89
N ARG A 28 -7.66 11.82 -18.30
CA ARG A 28 -8.60 12.49 -17.37
C ARG A 28 -9.48 11.50 -16.62
N ILE A 29 -9.99 10.45 -17.29
CA ILE A 29 -10.79 9.40 -16.66
C ILE A 29 -9.95 8.64 -15.62
N TRP A 30 -8.74 8.19 -15.98
CA TRP A 30 -7.86 7.47 -15.05
C TRP A 30 -7.45 8.34 -13.85
N ARG A 31 -7.21 9.63 -14.05
CA ARG A 31 -6.97 10.57 -12.95
C ARG A 31 -8.18 10.69 -12.03
N GLY A 32 -9.39 10.78 -12.60
CA GLY A 32 -10.63 10.79 -11.82
C GLY A 32 -10.81 9.52 -10.99
N VAL A 33 -10.57 8.35 -11.59
CA VAL A 33 -10.62 7.06 -10.91
C VAL A 33 -9.58 6.98 -9.79
N ALA A 34 -8.33 7.38 -10.06
CA ALA A 34 -7.27 7.40 -9.05
C ALA A 34 -7.61 8.30 -7.87
N ILE A 35 -8.10 9.52 -8.13
CA ILE A 35 -8.54 10.45 -7.08
C ILE A 35 -9.69 9.84 -6.27
N ALA A 36 -10.68 9.24 -6.93
CA ALA A 36 -11.80 8.59 -6.24
C ALA A 36 -11.33 7.46 -5.32
N LEU A 37 -10.42 6.60 -5.78
CA LEU A 37 -9.85 5.52 -4.98
C LEU A 37 -9.07 6.07 -3.77
N TRP A 38 -8.28 7.13 -3.96
CA TRP A 38 -7.57 7.81 -2.87
C TRP A 38 -8.52 8.39 -1.83
N VAL A 39 -9.59 9.06 -2.26
CA VAL A 39 -10.61 9.63 -1.36
C VAL A 39 -11.32 8.51 -0.59
N ILE A 40 -11.70 7.43 -1.26
CA ILE A 40 -12.34 6.28 -0.61
C ILE A 40 -11.41 5.66 0.44
N GLY A 41 -10.14 5.45 0.09
CA GLY A 41 -9.13 4.94 1.03
C GLY A 41 -8.96 5.85 2.24
N LEU A 42 -8.86 7.16 2.02
CA LEU A 42 -8.71 8.14 3.11
C LEU A 42 -9.93 8.18 4.03
N VAL A 43 -11.15 8.21 3.46
CA VAL A 43 -12.39 8.19 4.25
C VAL A 43 -12.47 6.91 5.07
N THR A 44 -12.15 5.76 4.46
CA THR A 44 -12.15 4.46 5.14
C THR A 44 -11.17 4.47 6.32
N LEU A 45 -9.95 4.98 6.12
CA LEU A 45 -8.93 5.06 7.18
C LEU A 45 -9.37 5.98 8.33
N ILE A 46 -9.95 7.14 8.03
CA ILE A 46 -10.46 8.09 9.03
C ILE A 46 -11.59 7.44 9.82
N THR A 47 -12.58 6.88 9.14
CA THR A 47 -13.73 6.21 9.79
C THR A 47 -13.26 5.06 10.67
N ALA A 48 -12.37 4.19 10.17
CA ALA A 48 -11.81 3.09 10.94
C ALA A 48 -11.06 3.60 12.18
N SER A 49 -10.21 4.62 12.04
CA SER A 49 -9.46 5.21 13.16
C SER A 49 -10.37 5.72 14.28
N VAL A 50 -11.43 6.45 13.91
CA VAL A 50 -12.41 6.99 14.88
C VAL A 50 -13.19 5.86 15.56
N LEU A 51 -13.64 4.86 14.81
CA LEU A 51 -14.36 3.70 15.37
C LEU A 51 -13.50 2.90 16.34
N THR A 52 -12.25 2.60 15.97
CA THR A 52 -11.33 1.84 16.83
C THR A 52 -10.90 2.60 18.07
N ARG A 53 -10.80 3.93 17.99
CA ARG A 53 -10.50 4.78 19.15
C ARG A 53 -11.65 4.78 20.14
N ASN A 54 -12.88 4.84 19.66
CA ASN A 54 -14.08 4.84 20.50
C ASN A 54 -14.44 3.43 21.02
N HIS A 55 -13.83 2.38 20.47
CA HIS A 55 -14.02 1.00 20.88
C HIS A 55 -12.67 0.25 20.99
N PRO A 56 -11.89 0.51 22.06
CA PRO A 56 -10.51 0.00 22.18
C PRO A 56 -10.42 -1.52 22.37
N GLY A 57 -11.50 -2.17 22.81
CA GLY A 57 -11.57 -3.64 22.90
C GLY A 57 -11.76 -4.30 21.53
N PRO A 58 -11.29 -5.55 21.35
CA PRO A 58 -11.52 -6.29 20.11
C PRO A 58 -13.02 -6.53 19.92
N TRP A 59 -13.51 -6.39 18.70
CA TRP A 59 -14.89 -6.72 18.38
C TRP A 59 -15.08 -8.25 18.38
N PRO A 60 -16.27 -8.75 18.78
CA PRO A 60 -16.52 -10.19 18.80
C PRO A 60 -16.20 -10.87 17.46
N ILE A 61 -16.55 -10.23 16.34
CA ILE A 61 -16.29 -10.75 15.00
C ILE A 61 -14.79 -10.89 14.70
N GLU A 62 -13.95 -9.97 15.19
CA GLU A 62 -12.49 -10.05 14.99
C GLU A 62 -11.88 -11.22 15.76
N VAL A 63 -12.37 -11.46 16.98
CA VAL A 63 -11.92 -12.57 17.83
C VAL A 63 -12.36 -13.90 17.22
N THR A 64 -13.63 -14.02 16.84
CA THR A 64 -14.15 -15.24 16.20
C THR A 64 -13.44 -15.54 14.90
N PHE A 65 -13.16 -14.53 14.07
CA PHE A 65 -12.40 -14.70 12.83
C PHE A 65 -10.96 -15.16 13.12
N SER A 66 -10.28 -14.52 14.06
CA SER A 66 -8.90 -14.88 14.43
C SER A 66 -8.82 -16.33 14.94
N GLN A 67 -9.76 -16.73 15.80
CA GLN A 67 -9.85 -18.10 16.30
C GLN A 67 -10.17 -19.09 15.17
N ALA A 68 -11.10 -18.75 14.27
CA ALA A 68 -11.45 -19.60 13.13
C ALA A 68 -10.24 -19.87 12.23
N VAL A 69 -9.43 -18.85 11.91
CA VAL A 69 -8.19 -19.00 11.14
C VAL A 69 -7.17 -19.86 11.89
N GLN A 70 -7.01 -19.64 13.19
CA GLN A 70 -6.07 -20.42 14.03
C GLN A 70 -6.46 -21.89 14.18
N HIS A 71 -7.75 -22.21 14.08
CA HIS A 71 -8.24 -23.60 14.10
C HIS A 71 -8.07 -24.34 12.76
N VAL A 72 -7.69 -23.65 11.69
CA VAL A 72 -7.41 -24.31 10.41
C VAL A 72 -6.11 -25.09 10.50
N HIS A 73 -6.19 -26.41 10.36
CA HIS A 73 -5.00 -27.25 10.24
C HIS A 73 -4.40 -27.14 8.83
N TYR A 74 -3.36 -26.33 8.72
CA TYR A 74 -2.55 -26.24 7.51
C TYR A 74 -1.53 -27.37 7.43
N TRP A 75 -1.24 -27.82 6.21
CA TRP A 75 -0.15 -28.76 5.97
C TRP A 75 1.19 -28.07 6.26
N PRO A 76 2.22 -28.78 6.77
CA PRO A 76 3.48 -28.15 7.18
C PRO A 76 4.15 -27.30 6.09
N TRP A 77 4.05 -27.71 4.82
CA TRP A 77 4.61 -26.96 3.70
C TRP A 77 3.85 -25.64 3.42
N VAL A 78 2.55 -25.59 3.69
CA VAL A 78 1.74 -24.36 3.55
C VAL A 78 2.18 -23.35 4.59
N VAL A 79 2.35 -23.79 5.84
CA VAL A 79 2.85 -22.95 6.94
C VAL A 79 4.24 -22.41 6.58
N ALA A 80 5.15 -23.26 6.10
CA ALA A 80 6.48 -22.83 5.70
C ALA A 80 6.47 -21.77 4.58
N VAL A 81 5.57 -21.87 3.61
CA VAL A 81 5.40 -20.86 2.56
C VAL A 81 4.86 -19.55 3.13
N LEU A 82 3.86 -19.62 4.01
CA LEU A 82 3.29 -18.44 4.66
C LEU A 82 4.32 -17.72 5.54
N ASP A 83 5.12 -18.47 6.30
CA ASP A 83 6.19 -17.93 7.14
C ASP A 83 7.31 -17.29 6.31
N PHE A 84 7.68 -17.92 5.19
CA PHE A 84 8.65 -17.37 4.26
C PHE A 84 8.18 -16.03 3.67
N VAL A 85 6.94 -15.96 3.19
CA VAL A 85 6.35 -14.70 2.71
C VAL A 85 6.25 -13.69 3.86
N GLY A 86 5.87 -14.13 5.05
CA GLY A 86 5.81 -13.32 6.27
C GLY A 86 7.17 -12.75 6.69
N THR A 87 8.29 -13.36 6.29
CA THR A 87 9.64 -12.84 6.58
C THR A 87 9.88 -11.48 5.92
N PHE A 88 9.31 -11.23 4.72
CA PHE A 88 9.37 -9.93 4.06
C PHE A 88 8.54 -8.85 4.75
N ASN A 89 7.66 -9.27 5.66
CA ASN A 89 6.86 -8.39 6.50
C ASN A 89 7.56 -8.04 7.81
N ASN A 90 8.76 -8.56 8.10
CA ASN A 90 9.49 -8.25 9.32
C ASN A 90 10.31 -6.95 9.14
N PRO A 91 10.30 -6.00 10.10
CA PRO A 91 10.92 -4.68 9.92
C PRO A 91 12.40 -4.74 9.58
N THR A 92 13.12 -5.74 10.11
CA THR A 92 14.56 -5.88 9.89
C THR A 92 14.86 -6.31 8.44
N PRO A 93 14.36 -7.45 7.93
CA PRO A 93 14.48 -7.80 6.51
C PRO A 93 14.00 -6.71 5.56
N THR A 94 12.83 -6.10 5.81
CA THR A 94 12.28 -5.09 4.90
C THR A 94 13.15 -3.83 4.86
N GLY A 95 13.66 -3.38 6.01
CA GLY A 95 14.58 -2.24 6.08
C GLY A 95 15.89 -2.50 5.32
N VAL A 96 16.43 -3.71 5.38
CA VAL A 96 17.62 -4.11 4.61
C VAL A 96 17.31 -4.09 3.11
N VAL A 97 16.19 -4.66 2.68
CA VAL A 97 15.79 -4.68 1.26
C VAL A 97 15.58 -3.25 0.74
N LEU A 98 14.90 -2.38 1.50
CA LEU A 98 14.75 -0.97 1.19
C LEU A 98 16.10 -0.28 1.03
N GLY A 99 17.03 -0.51 1.96
CA GLY A 99 18.38 0.04 1.90
C GLY A 99 19.14 -0.39 0.63
N ILE A 100 19.06 -1.68 0.28
CA ILE A 100 19.69 -2.22 -0.94
C ILE A 100 19.08 -1.59 -2.19
N ILE A 101 17.75 -1.52 -2.29
CA ILE A 101 17.06 -0.92 -3.45
C ILE A 101 17.43 0.56 -3.59
N CYS A 102 17.38 1.32 -2.49
CA CYS A 102 17.80 2.72 -2.48
C CYS A 102 19.27 2.87 -2.93
N ALA A 103 20.17 2.03 -2.44
CA ALA A 103 21.59 2.06 -2.84
C ALA A 103 21.76 1.77 -4.34
N VAL A 104 21.08 0.76 -4.88
CA VAL A 104 21.13 0.44 -6.32
C VAL A 104 20.62 1.60 -7.17
N ILE A 105 19.48 2.20 -6.81
CA ILE A 105 18.91 3.35 -7.52
C ILE A 105 19.88 4.54 -7.50
N LEU A 106 20.50 4.82 -6.35
CA LEU A 106 21.49 5.89 -6.22
C LEU A 106 22.75 5.62 -7.06
N LEU A 107 23.24 4.38 -7.08
CA LEU A 107 24.38 3.96 -7.90
C LEU A 107 24.08 4.08 -9.41
N MET A 108 22.82 3.91 -9.82
CA MET A 108 22.37 4.14 -11.20
C MET A 108 22.17 5.62 -11.55
N GLY A 109 22.41 6.55 -10.61
CA GLY A 109 22.23 7.99 -10.81
C GLY A 109 20.76 8.44 -10.85
N TRP A 110 19.84 7.58 -10.40
CA TRP A 110 18.39 7.83 -10.42
C TRP A 110 17.95 8.54 -9.13
N TYR A 111 18.57 9.69 -8.86
CA TYR A 111 18.40 10.42 -7.60
C TYR A 111 16.96 10.82 -7.30
N LEU A 112 16.19 11.16 -8.34
CA LEU A 112 14.80 11.56 -8.19
C LEU A 112 13.91 10.38 -7.75
N GLN A 113 14.14 9.19 -8.31
CA GLN A 113 13.45 7.96 -7.95
C GLN A 113 13.79 7.55 -6.51
N ALA A 114 15.06 7.66 -6.11
CA ALA A 114 15.47 7.41 -4.73
C ALA A 114 14.80 8.40 -3.75
N ALA A 115 14.71 9.68 -4.12
CA ALA A 115 14.03 10.69 -3.32
C ALA A 115 12.53 10.40 -3.18
N PHE A 116 11.84 10.04 -4.26
CA PHE A 116 10.43 9.68 -4.21
C PHE A 116 10.17 8.41 -3.39
N LEU A 117 11.03 7.40 -3.51
CA LEU A 117 10.94 6.18 -2.71
C LEU A 117 11.11 6.49 -1.22
N ALA A 118 12.16 7.22 -0.86
CA ALA A 118 12.44 7.61 0.51
C ALA A 118 11.32 8.47 1.10
N LEU A 119 10.80 9.44 0.32
CA LEU A 119 9.68 10.29 0.74
C LEU A 119 8.43 9.45 0.96
N THR A 120 8.08 8.57 0.04
CA THR A 120 6.85 7.76 0.11
C THR A 120 6.88 6.83 1.32
N VAL A 121 7.98 6.09 1.51
CA VAL A 121 8.13 5.17 2.65
C VAL A 121 8.22 5.93 3.97
N GLY A 122 8.99 7.03 4.00
CA GLY A 122 9.18 7.85 5.18
C GLY A 122 7.89 8.52 5.66
N VAL A 123 7.15 9.16 4.74
CA VAL A 123 5.86 9.80 5.06
C VAL A 123 4.82 8.75 5.44
N GLY A 124 4.76 7.61 4.72
CA GLY A 124 3.84 6.52 5.03
C GLY A 124 4.03 5.96 6.45
N ASN A 125 5.26 5.59 6.80
CA ASN A 125 5.58 5.09 8.14
C ASN A 125 5.38 6.16 9.23
N GLY A 126 5.68 7.44 8.92
CA GLY A 126 5.45 8.55 9.84
C GLY A 126 3.97 8.76 10.14
N LEU A 127 3.11 8.72 9.12
CA LEU A 127 1.66 8.81 9.29
C LEU A 127 1.10 7.62 10.07
N ASP A 128 1.58 6.40 9.80
CA ASP A 128 1.21 5.20 10.56
C ASP A 128 1.51 5.36 12.06
N ALA A 129 2.72 5.84 12.40
CA ALA A 129 3.10 6.10 13.78
C ALA A 129 2.21 7.18 14.44
N ILE A 130 1.87 8.25 13.72
CA ILE A 130 0.98 9.31 14.22
C ILE A 130 -0.42 8.76 14.50
N ILE A 131 -0.99 7.99 13.56
CA ILE A 131 -2.33 7.40 13.74
C ILE A 131 -2.29 6.38 14.88
N GLY A 132 -1.26 5.54 14.94
CA GLY A 132 -1.07 4.58 16.02
C GLY A 132 -1.06 5.24 17.39
N ASN A 133 -0.30 6.32 17.56
CA ASN A 133 -0.25 7.10 18.79
C ASN A 133 -1.55 7.87 19.08
N TYR A 134 -2.38 8.14 18.08
CA TYR A 134 -3.68 8.77 18.25
C TYR A 134 -4.77 7.77 18.65
N VAL A 135 -4.75 6.56 18.11
CA VAL A 135 -5.77 5.52 18.36
C VAL A 135 -5.45 4.73 19.64
N LEU A 136 -4.17 4.48 19.93
CA LEU A 136 -3.68 3.76 21.12
C LEU A 136 -4.39 2.40 21.34
N ARG A 137 -4.67 1.69 20.24
CA ARG A 137 -5.39 0.41 20.31
C ARG A 137 -4.47 -0.69 20.88
N PRO A 138 -4.84 -1.34 22.01
CA PRO A 138 -4.08 -2.46 22.55
C PRO A 138 -4.07 -3.65 21.58
N ARG A 139 -3.03 -4.48 21.65
CA ARG A 139 -3.00 -5.79 20.96
C ARG A 139 -3.85 -6.80 21.74
N PRO A 140 -4.52 -7.77 21.07
CA PRO A 140 -5.25 -8.83 21.76
C PRO A 140 -4.36 -9.58 22.75
N SER A 141 -4.92 -9.94 23.90
CA SER A 141 -4.21 -10.70 24.92
C SER A 141 -3.82 -12.09 24.40
N PRO A 142 -2.64 -12.63 24.77
CA PRO A 142 -2.26 -14.02 24.51
C PRO A 142 -3.24 -15.05 25.10
N THR A 143 -4.08 -14.64 26.05
CA THR A 143 -5.15 -15.49 26.61
C THR A 143 -6.36 -15.64 25.69
N LEU A 144 -6.49 -14.81 24.65
CA LEU A 144 -7.67 -14.75 23.77
C LEU A 144 -7.40 -15.37 22.39
N VAL A 145 -6.17 -15.23 21.88
CA VAL A 145 -5.71 -15.74 20.59
C VAL A 145 -4.24 -16.17 20.71
N HIS A 146 -3.80 -17.12 19.88
CA HIS A 146 -2.38 -17.47 19.80
C HIS A 146 -1.56 -16.27 19.31
N VAL A 147 -0.43 -15.99 19.97
CA VAL A 147 0.47 -14.88 19.64
C VAL A 147 1.86 -15.45 19.37
N ASP A 148 2.27 -15.42 18.11
CA ASP A 148 3.58 -15.93 17.69
C ASP A 148 4.74 -15.04 18.16
N VAL A 149 4.53 -13.70 18.11
CA VAL A 149 5.54 -12.71 18.53
C VAL A 149 4.87 -11.58 19.33
N PRO A 150 5.27 -11.34 20.59
CA PRO A 150 4.75 -10.21 21.36
C PRO A 150 5.25 -8.89 20.76
N LEU A 151 4.32 -8.10 20.24
CA LEU A 151 4.60 -6.79 19.65
C LEU A 151 4.33 -5.69 20.68
N LEU A 152 5.32 -4.82 20.92
CA LEU A 152 5.24 -3.67 21.84
C LEU A 152 4.53 -2.44 21.23
N TYR A 153 4.07 -2.54 19.98
CA TYR A 153 3.48 -1.44 19.22
C TYR A 153 1.96 -1.57 19.08
N ASN A 154 1.30 -0.41 18.91
CA ASN A 154 -0.16 -0.29 18.73
C ASN A 154 -0.69 -1.24 17.65
N SER A 155 -1.93 -1.71 17.83
CA SER A 155 -2.54 -2.68 16.92
C SER A 155 -3.19 -2.08 15.68
N PHE A 156 -3.46 -0.77 15.71
CA PHE A 156 -4.07 -0.05 14.61
C PHE A 156 -3.34 1.28 14.36
N PRO A 157 -3.00 1.61 13.10
CA PRO A 157 -3.05 0.72 11.93
C PRO A 157 -1.97 -0.38 12.04
N SER A 158 -1.99 -1.34 11.12
CA SER A 158 -0.90 -2.33 11.07
C SER A 158 0.29 -1.73 10.33
N GLY A 159 1.32 -1.29 11.08
CA GLY A 159 2.51 -0.67 10.48
C GLY A 159 3.24 -1.56 9.50
N HIS A 160 3.26 -2.87 9.73
CA HIS A 160 3.77 -3.85 8.77
C HIS A 160 3.03 -3.80 7.43
N VAL A 161 1.70 -3.85 7.46
CA VAL A 161 0.87 -3.78 6.23
C VAL A 161 1.00 -2.41 5.57
N CYS A 162 0.99 -1.32 6.35
CA CYS A 162 1.17 0.03 5.83
C CYS A 162 2.51 0.16 5.09
N HIS A 163 3.59 -0.36 5.69
CA HIS A 163 4.90 -0.40 5.06
C HIS A 163 4.89 -1.20 3.75
N MET A 164 4.28 -2.39 3.72
CA MET A 164 4.19 -3.18 2.49
C MET A 164 3.46 -2.43 1.37
N MET A 165 2.35 -1.74 1.68
CA MET A 165 1.60 -0.97 0.68
C MET A 165 2.44 0.18 0.11
N VAL A 166 3.12 0.96 0.95
CA VAL A 166 3.90 2.12 0.47
C VAL A 166 5.23 1.74 -0.18
N PHE A 167 5.80 0.59 0.19
CA PHE A 167 7.08 0.13 -0.33
C PHE A 167 6.93 -0.69 -1.61
N TYR A 168 5.97 -1.61 -1.68
CA TYR A 168 5.74 -2.48 -2.85
C TYR A 168 4.67 -1.96 -3.81
N GLY A 169 3.80 -1.03 -3.37
CA GLY A 169 2.73 -0.46 -4.21
C GLY A 169 1.53 -1.40 -4.41
N LEU A 170 1.26 -2.27 -3.42
CA LEU A 170 0.07 -3.14 -3.39
C LEU A 170 -1.22 -2.36 -3.07
#